data_AF-A0A1Q5MDV1-F1
#
_entry.id   AF-A0A1Q5MDV1-F1
#
_cell.length_a   1.000
_cell.length_b   1.000
_cell.length_c   1.000
_cell.angle_alpha   90.00
_cell.angle_beta   90.00
_cell.angle_gamma   90.00
#
_symmetry.space_group_name_H-M   'P 1'
#
loop_
_entity.id
_entity.type
_entity.pdbx_description
1 polymer ?
#
loop_
_entity_poly.entity_id
_entity_poly.type
_entity_poly.pdbx_seq_one_letter_code
_entity_poly.pdbx_strand_id
1 'polypeptide(L)'
;MRDAFAISLWTYYEPVGSEIAPADYAAAFIRHHAALRRTDLDAPHFTDRVAAALREVNHRERSPELPDPDREFLSNTLTGLSAAIGVGKADDQLLHGEPHPGNLLNTERGPLFVDLATCCRGPIEFDLAHAPEEVGKHYAGADHELIHRCRALNWAMFSAWRWRRDDQMPDRDHWRAEGLAHVRAALDRCGPV
;
A
#
# COMPACT_ATOMS: atom_id res chain seq x y z
N MET A 1 27.19 -8.64 -13.70
CA MET A 1 27.72 -7.33 -13.27
C MET A 1 28.47 -6.71 -14.42
N ARG A 2 28.18 -5.45 -14.77
CA ARG A 2 28.99 -4.67 -15.71
C ARG A 2 29.47 -3.45 -14.93
N ASP A 3 30.78 -3.29 -14.82
CA ASP A 3 31.40 -2.16 -14.11
C ASP A 3 30.87 -1.95 -12.68
N ALA A 4 30.79 -3.03 -11.89
CA ALA A 4 30.28 -3.08 -10.50
C ALA A 4 28.77 -2.87 -10.30
N PHE A 5 27.97 -2.72 -11.36
CA PHE A 5 26.50 -2.67 -11.25
C PHE A 5 25.86 -4.04 -11.52
N ALA A 6 24.91 -4.43 -10.67
CA ALA A 6 23.98 -5.50 -10.98
C ALA A 6 22.98 -5.00 -12.03
N ILE A 7 22.95 -5.67 -13.19
CA ILE A 7 22.00 -5.36 -14.27
C ILE A 7 21.05 -6.55 -14.34
N SER A 8 19.76 -6.28 -14.16
CA SER A 8 18.69 -7.24 -14.45
C SER A 8 18.06 -6.89 -15.80
N LEU A 9 18.00 -7.87 -16.69
CA LEU A 9 17.33 -7.77 -17.98
C LEU A 9 16.02 -8.55 -17.89
N TRP A 10 14.92 -7.91 -18.26
CA TRP A 10 13.57 -8.48 -18.18
C TRP A 10 12.98 -8.59 -19.58
N THR A 11 12.21 -9.65 -19.80
CA THR A 11 11.42 -9.79 -21.02
C THR A 11 10.40 -8.66 -21.09
N TYR A 12 10.44 -7.88 -22.16
CA TYR A 12 9.42 -6.88 -22.46
C TYR A 12 8.12 -7.58 -22.87
N TYR A 13 7.00 -7.15 -22.29
CA TYR A 13 5.66 -7.58 -22.68
C TYR A 13 4.91 -6.37 -23.24
N GLU A 14 4.37 -6.49 -24.45
CA GLU A 14 3.61 -5.42 -25.09
C GLU A 14 2.30 -5.18 -24.31
N PRO A 15 1.98 -3.92 -23.94
CA PRO A 15 0.75 -3.62 -23.21
C PRO A 15 -0.49 -3.95 -24.04
N VAL A 16 -1.39 -4.78 -23.52
CA VAL A 16 -2.63 -5.17 -24.20
C VAL A 16 -3.79 -4.39 -23.61
N GLY A 17 -4.12 -3.21 -24.16
CA GLY A 17 -5.23 -2.37 -23.68
C GLY A 17 -5.05 -1.83 -22.26
N SER A 18 -5.63 -0.66 -21.97
CA SER A 18 -5.40 0.02 -20.68
C SER A 18 -6.34 -0.41 -19.56
N GLU A 19 -7.49 -1.01 -19.88
CA GLU A 19 -8.55 -1.26 -18.90
C GLU A 19 -8.59 -2.73 -18.49
N ILE A 20 -8.50 -2.97 -17.18
CA ILE A 20 -8.58 -4.29 -16.56
C ILE A 20 -9.89 -4.33 -15.78
N ALA A 21 -10.77 -5.28 -16.10
CA ALA A 21 -12.03 -5.42 -15.39
C ALA A 21 -11.78 -5.74 -13.90
N PRO A 22 -12.61 -5.24 -12.95
CA PRO A 22 -12.40 -5.50 -11.53
C PRO A 22 -12.28 -6.99 -11.15
N ALA A 23 -13.04 -7.85 -11.84
CA ALA A 23 -12.96 -9.31 -11.66
C ALA A 23 -11.60 -9.90 -12.09
N ASP A 24 -11.02 -9.41 -13.20
CA ASP A 24 -9.71 -9.86 -13.67
C ASP A 24 -8.57 -9.37 -12.77
N TYR A 25 -8.70 -8.16 -12.21
CA TYR A 25 -7.78 -7.66 -11.18
C TYR A 25 -7.85 -8.53 -9.92
N ALA A 26 -9.06 -8.85 -9.44
CA ALA A 26 -9.21 -9.74 -8.28
C ALA A 26 -8.64 -11.13 -8.56
N ALA A 27 -8.83 -11.68 -9.77
CA ALA A 27 -8.21 -12.94 -10.18
C ALA A 27 -6.68 -12.86 -10.21
N ALA A 28 -6.09 -11.70 -10.55
CA ALA A 28 -4.66 -11.48 -10.42
C ALA A 28 -4.20 -11.49 -8.96
N PHE A 29 -4.91 -10.83 -8.05
CA PHE A 29 -4.64 -10.89 -6.61
C PHE A 29 -4.69 -12.31 -6.07
N ILE A 30 -5.74 -13.07 -6.37
CA ILE A 30 -5.91 -14.45 -5.89
C ILE A 30 -4.72 -15.31 -6.32
N ARG A 31 -4.32 -15.22 -7.59
CA ARG A 31 -3.15 -15.95 -8.09
C ARG A 31 -1.85 -15.48 -7.43
N HIS A 32 -1.69 -14.18 -7.24
CA HIS A 32 -0.49 -13.59 -6.65
C HIS A 32 -0.33 -13.98 -5.17
N HIS A 33 -1.36 -13.78 -4.35
CA HIS A 33 -1.36 -14.20 -2.94
C HIS A 33 -1.13 -15.71 -2.79
N ALA A 34 -1.72 -16.55 -3.64
CA ALA A 34 -1.46 -17.99 -3.62
C ALA A 34 0.00 -18.35 -3.95
N ALA A 35 0.67 -17.57 -4.80
CA ALA A 35 2.09 -17.74 -5.07
C ALA A 35 2.95 -17.26 -3.89
N LEU A 36 2.68 -16.07 -3.35
CA LEU A 36 3.41 -15.50 -2.21
C LEU A 36 3.29 -16.36 -0.95
N ARG A 37 2.12 -16.95 -0.67
CA ARG A 37 1.92 -17.86 0.46
C ARG A 37 2.83 -19.09 0.44
N ARG A 38 3.27 -19.51 -0.75
CA ARG A 38 4.18 -20.65 -0.94
C ARG A 38 5.65 -20.23 -1.04
N THR A 39 5.93 -18.93 -0.97
CA THR A 39 7.27 -18.38 -1.10
C THR A 39 7.87 -18.16 0.28
N ASP A 40 9.05 -18.72 0.51
CA ASP A 40 9.82 -18.47 1.73
C ASP A 40 10.74 -17.27 1.51
N LEU A 41 10.25 -16.08 1.87
CA LEU A 41 10.99 -14.83 1.82
C LEU A 41 10.92 -14.19 3.21
N ASP A 42 12.08 -13.84 3.75
CA ASP A 42 12.15 -12.98 4.92
C ASP A 42 11.74 -11.56 4.52
N ALA A 43 10.70 -11.05 5.15
CA ALA A 43 10.09 -9.77 4.82
C ALA A 43 9.57 -9.11 6.10
N PRO A 44 9.71 -7.77 6.22
CA PRO A 44 9.23 -7.04 7.39
C PRO A 44 7.70 -7.15 7.49
N HIS A 45 7.16 -6.91 8.68
CA HIS A 45 5.72 -6.83 8.86
C HIS A 45 5.22 -5.44 8.41
N PHE A 46 3.96 -5.32 7.97
CA PHE A 46 3.42 -4.01 7.53
C PHE A 46 3.51 -2.96 8.65
N THR A 47 3.42 -3.38 9.92
CA THR A 47 3.59 -2.48 11.08
C THR A 47 4.98 -1.85 11.18
N ASP A 48 6.02 -2.48 10.62
CA ASP A 48 7.35 -1.88 10.56
C ASP A 48 7.39 -0.69 9.59
N ARG A 49 6.58 -0.75 8.52
CA ARG A 49 6.37 0.37 7.59
C ARG A 49 5.58 1.49 8.25
N VAL A 50 4.57 1.16 9.06
CA VAL A 50 3.86 2.13 9.90
C VAL A 50 4.83 2.82 10.87
N ALA A 51 5.68 2.05 11.54
CA ALA A 51 6.69 2.60 12.44
C ALA A 51 7.67 3.53 11.71
N ALA A 52 8.01 3.23 10.45
CA ALA A 52 8.80 4.12 9.61
C ALA A 52 8.06 5.43 9.29
N ALA A 53 6.77 5.38 8.94
CA ALA A 53 5.95 6.56 8.72
C ALA A 53 5.80 7.42 10.00
N LEU A 54 5.54 6.78 11.15
CA LEU A 54 5.46 7.45 12.45
C LEU A 54 6.76 8.17 12.82
N ARG A 55 7.93 7.63 12.47
CA ARG A 55 9.21 8.35 12.66
C ARG A 55 9.26 9.64 11.84
N GLU A 56 8.75 9.65 10.62
CA GLU A 56 8.70 10.89 9.82
C GLU A 56 7.77 11.94 10.45
N VAL A 57 6.62 11.49 10.95
CA VAL A 57 5.60 12.37 11.54
C VAL A 57 6.00 12.86 12.92
N ASN A 58 6.58 12.03 13.78
CA ASN A 58 6.85 12.40 15.18
C ASN A 58 8.13 13.23 15.35
N HIS A 59 9.08 13.14 14.41
CA HIS A 59 10.31 13.94 14.47
C HIS A 59 10.18 15.21 13.63
N ARG A 60 10.06 16.37 14.29
CA ARG A 60 9.93 17.68 13.65
C ARG A 60 11.04 17.98 12.65
N GLU A 61 12.28 17.54 12.91
CA GLU A 61 13.41 17.74 11.98
C GLU A 61 13.26 16.97 10.67
N ARG A 62 12.52 15.85 10.67
CA ARG A 62 12.26 15.02 9.49
C ARG A 62 11.10 15.53 8.66
N SER A 63 10.16 16.23 9.27
CA SER A 63 8.99 16.84 8.62
C SER A 63 8.75 18.27 9.12
N PRO A 64 9.69 19.21 8.87
CA PRO A 64 9.66 20.55 9.48
C PRO A 64 8.48 21.39 9.01
N GLU A 65 7.98 21.12 7.79
CA GLU A 65 6.87 21.85 7.18
C GLU A 65 5.50 21.26 7.53
N LEU A 66 5.43 20.10 8.19
CA LEU A 66 4.16 19.47 8.59
C LEU A 66 3.53 20.25 9.76
N PRO A 67 2.35 20.87 9.58
CA PRO A 67 1.67 21.62 10.62
C PRO A 67 1.30 20.74 11.82
N ASP A 68 1.29 21.31 13.02
CA ASP A 68 1.01 20.57 14.26
C ASP A 68 -0.34 19.84 14.27
N PRO A 69 -1.45 20.44 13.79
CA PRO A 69 -2.73 19.72 13.71
C PRO A 69 -2.69 18.50 12.79
N ASP A 70 -2.01 18.61 11.63
CA ASP A 70 -1.90 17.50 10.69
C ASP A 70 -0.91 16.43 11.18
N ARG A 71 0.10 16.85 11.95
CA ARG A 71 1.02 15.94 12.64
C ARG A 71 0.29 15.08 13.67
N GLU A 72 -0.51 15.70 14.52
CA GLU A 72 -1.33 15.00 15.51
C GLU A 72 -2.33 14.07 14.82
N PHE A 73 -3.01 14.56 13.77
CA PHE A 73 -3.93 13.76 12.96
C PHE A 73 -3.25 12.50 12.40
N LEU A 74 -2.14 12.65 11.67
CA LEU A 74 -1.43 11.51 11.08
C LEU A 74 -0.89 10.55 12.16
N SER A 75 -0.34 11.07 13.26
CA SER A 75 0.21 10.23 14.33
C SER A 75 -0.87 9.39 15.01
N ASN A 76 -2.03 9.99 15.30
CA ASN A 76 -3.19 9.31 15.87
C ASN A 76 -3.78 8.28 14.90
N THR A 77 -3.93 8.64 13.62
CA THR A 77 -4.44 7.73 12.58
C THR A 77 -3.52 6.53 12.38
N LEU A 78 -2.21 6.74 12.21
CA LEU A 78 -1.23 5.67 12.01
C LEU A 78 -1.20 4.72 13.22
N THR A 79 -1.17 5.27 14.43
CA THR A 79 -1.13 4.47 15.67
C THR A 79 -2.43 3.69 15.85
N GLY A 80 -3.58 4.35 15.72
CA GLY A 80 -4.91 3.76 15.94
C GLY A 80 -5.21 2.65 14.93
N LEU A 81 -5.04 2.90 13.63
CA LEU A 81 -5.30 1.90 12.59
C LEU A 81 -4.32 0.74 12.66
N SER A 82 -3.04 0.99 12.94
CA SER A 82 -2.07 -0.10 13.11
C SER A 82 -2.40 -1.00 14.29
N ALA A 83 -2.91 -0.44 15.39
CA ALA A 83 -3.38 -1.22 16.52
C ALA A 83 -4.64 -2.02 16.15
N ALA A 84 -5.63 -1.37 15.52
CA ALA A 84 -6.89 -2.00 15.13
C ALA A 84 -6.72 -3.16 14.13
N ILE A 85 -5.81 -3.01 13.15
CA ILE A 85 -5.50 -4.05 12.16
C ILE A 85 -4.65 -5.16 12.78
N GLY A 86 -3.72 -4.83 13.70
CA GLY A 86 -2.84 -5.80 14.34
C GLY A 86 -3.53 -6.77 15.32
N VAL A 87 -4.79 -6.53 15.69
CA VAL A 87 -5.61 -7.45 16.50
C VAL A 87 -6.17 -8.55 15.58
N GLY A 88 -5.38 -9.60 15.31
CA GLY A 88 -5.86 -10.73 14.50
C GLY A 88 -4.80 -11.54 13.74
N LYS A 89 -3.58 -11.69 14.26
CA LYS A 89 -2.38 -12.27 13.60
C LYS A 89 -2.52 -13.65 12.91
N ALA A 90 -3.66 -14.32 12.96
CA ALA A 90 -3.83 -15.67 12.44
C ALA A 90 -3.78 -15.75 10.89
N ASP A 91 -4.06 -14.63 10.20
CA ASP A 91 -4.22 -14.60 8.73
C ASP A 91 -3.09 -13.89 7.97
N ASP A 92 -1.97 -13.57 8.64
CA ASP A 92 -0.83 -12.92 8.01
C ASP A 92 -0.15 -13.85 6.99
N GLN A 93 0.11 -13.32 5.79
CA GLN A 93 0.93 -13.98 4.77
C GLN A 93 1.90 -12.99 4.13
N LEU A 94 2.80 -13.49 3.27
CA LEU A 94 3.62 -12.62 2.45
C LEU A 94 2.74 -11.91 1.41
N LEU A 95 2.91 -10.60 1.30
CA LEU A 95 2.16 -9.68 0.47
C LEU A 95 3.09 -8.95 -0.51
N HIS A 96 2.50 -8.34 -1.54
CA HIS A 96 3.19 -7.43 -2.44
C HIS A 96 3.56 -6.10 -1.74
N GLY A 97 2.68 -5.61 -0.88
CA GLY A 97 2.85 -4.41 -0.07
C GLY A 97 2.45 -3.09 -0.72
N GLU A 98 2.50 -2.95 -2.06
CA GLU A 98 1.98 -1.77 -2.80
C GLU A 98 1.41 -2.14 -4.21
N PRO A 99 0.45 -3.08 -4.31
CA PRO A 99 -0.10 -3.56 -5.59
C PRO A 99 -1.15 -2.61 -6.21
N HIS A 100 -0.82 -1.32 -6.34
CA HIS A 100 -1.70 -0.31 -6.93
C HIS A 100 -1.80 -0.44 -8.46
N PRO A 101 -2.77 0.21 -9.15
CA PRO A 101 -2.96 0.07 -10.59
C PRO A 101 -1.70 0.33 -11.44
N GLY A 102 -0.83 1.25 -11.01
CA GLY A 102 0.45 1.51 -11.69
C GLY A 102 1.44 0.34 -11.69
N ASN A 103 1.24 -0.65 -10.81
CA ASN A 103 2.06 -1.85 -10.67
C ASN A 103 1.35 -3.08 -11.26
N LEU A 104 0.24 -2.90 -11.97
CA LEU A 104 -0.48 -3.98 -12.65
C LEU A 104 -0.38 -3.82 -14.17
N LEU A 105 0.28 -4.76 -14.81
CA LEU A 105 0.45 -4.80 -16.26
C LEU A 105 -0.61 -5.69 -16.89
N ASN A 106 -1.34 -5.17 -17.88
CA ASN A 106 -2.21 -6.00 -18.70
C ASN A 106 -1.41 -6.71 -19.80
N THR A 107 -1.51 -8.03 -19.86
CA THR A 107 -0.77 -8.86 -20.81
C THR A 107 -1.71 -9.81 -21.54
N GLU A 108 -1.28 -10.39 -22.65
CA GLU A 108 -2.05 -11.41 -23.39
C GLU A 108 -2.43 -12.63 -22.51
N ARG A 109 -1.71 -12.87 -21.42
CA ARG A 109 -1.97 -13.97 -20.47
C ARG A 109 -2.74 -13.51 -19.23
N GLY A 110 -3.31 -12.32 -19.28
CA GLY A 110 -4.01 -11.64 -18.19
C GLY A 110 -3.11 -10.76 -17.34
N PRO A 111 -3.67 -10.08 -16.33
CA PRO A 111 -2.94 -9.10 -15.53
C PRO A 111 -1.84 -9.72 -14.67
N LEU A 112 -0.71 -9.00 -14.52
CA LEU A 112 0.44 -9.39 -13.71
C LEU A 112 0.93 -8.22 -12.86
N PHE A 113 1.28 -8.49 -11.60
CA PHE A 113 1.92 -7.52 -10.73
C PHE A 113 3.42 -7.42 -10.97
N VAL A 114 3.95 -6.22 -10.83
CA VAL A 114 5.37 -5.89 -10.89
C VAL A 114 5.77 -5.02 -9.70
N ASP A 115 7.07 -4.76 -9.54
CA ASP A 115 7.62 -3.97 -8.43
C ASP A 115 7.40 -4.61 -7.04
N LEU A 116 8.14 -5.71 -6.79
CA LEU A 116 8.10 -6.46 -5.54
C LEU A 116 9.07 -5.92 -4.47
N ALA A 117 9.52 -4.66 -4.60
CA ALA A 117 10.51 -4.09 -3.67
C ALA A 117 9.95 -3.82 -2.27
N THR A 118 8.63 -3.76 -2.14
CA THR A 118 7.91 -3.42 -0.89
C THR A 118 7.24 -4.62 -0.22
N CYS A 119 7.59 -5.85 -0.62
CA CYS A 119 7.01 -7.05 -0.04
C CYS A 119 7.09 -7.01 1.49
N CYS A 120 5.96 -7.33 2.13
CA CYS A 120 5.84 -7.33 3.59
C CYS A 120 4.90 -8.45 4.03
N ARG A 121 4.83 -8.71 5.34
CA ARG A 121 3.84 -9.63 5.92
C ARG A 121 2.65 -8.86 6.47
N GLY A 122 1.45 -9.43 6.32
CA GLY A 122 0.22 -8.87 6.85
C GLY A 122 -1.04 -9.53 6.28
N PRO A 123 -2.23 -8.97 6.55
CA PRO A 123 -3.50 -9.44 6.00
C PRO A 123 -3.63 -9.09 4.51
N ILE A 124 -4.29 -9.93 3.71
CA ILE A 124 -4.46 -9.70 2.27
C ILE A 124 -5.20 -8.38 1.96
N GLU A 125 -6.01 -7.92 2.90
CA GLU A 125 -6.75 -6.67 2.84
C GLU A 125 -5.82 -5.46 2.76
N PHE A 126 -4.60 -5.57 3.28
CA PHE A 126 -3.55 -4.57 3.15
C PHE A 126 -3.16 -4.36 1.68
N ASP A 127 -3.04 -5.44 0.91
CA ASP A 127 -2.79 -5.41 -0.54
C ASP A 127 -4.04 -4.97 -1.31
N LEU A 128 -5.22 -5.53 -1.01
CA LEU A 128 -6.48 -5.18 -1.67
C LEU A 128 -6.86 -3.70 -1.50
N ALA A 129 -6.42 -3.08 -0.41
CA ALA A 129 -6.61 -1.65 -0.14
C ALA A 129 -5.89 -0.72 -1.13
N HIS A 130 -4.94 -1.20 -1.95
CA HIS A 130 -4.32 -0.41 -3.01
C HIS A 130 -5.15 -0.38 -4.31
N ALA A 131 -6.07 -1.33 -4.51
CA ALA A 131 -6.87 -1.44 -5.72
C ALA A 131 -8.15 -0.60 -5.66
N PRO A 132 -8.87 -0.37 -6.77
CA PRO A 132 -10.22 0.20 -6.74
C PRO A 132 -11.20 -0.62 -5.89
N GLU A 133 -12.19 0.02 -5.28
CA GLU A 133 -13.12 -0.63 -4.31
C GLU A 133 -13.85 -1.85 -4.89
N GLU A 134 -14.24 -1.79 -6.17
CA GLU A 134 -14.94 -2.88 -6.86
C GLU A 134 -14.14 -4.19 -6.89
N VAL A 135 -12.80 -4.12 -6.86
CA VAL A 135 -11.92 -5.30 -6.92
C VAL A 135 -12.11 -6.19 -5.69
N GLY A 136 -12.23 -5.58 -4.51
CA GLY A 136 -12.40 -6.31 -3.25
C GLY A 136 -13.65 -7.20 -3.25
N LYS A 137 -14.72 -6.77 -3.94
CA LYS A 137 -16.00 -7.51 -4.03
C LYS A 137 -15.88 -8.84 -4.77
N HIS A 138 -14.84 -8.99 -5.59
CA HIS A 138 -14.55 -10.21 -6.33
C HIS A 138 -13.53 -11.12 -5.63
N TYR A 139 -12.96 -10.69 -4.50
CA TYR A 139 -12.03 -11.50 -3.73
C TYR A 139 -12.79 -12.25 -2.63
N ALA A 140 -13.09 -13.53 -2.86
CA ALA A 140 -13.82 -14.35 -1.89
C ALA A 140 -13.07 -14.46 -0.56
N GLY A 141 -13.78 -14.16 0.54
CA GLY A 141 -13.24 -14.22 1.91
C GLY A 141 -12.49 -12.99 2.37
N ALA A 142 -12.40 -11.92 1.57
CA ALA A 142 -11.85 -10.65 2.02
C ALA A 142 -12.79 -9.94 3.00
N ASP A 143 -12.23 -9.40 4.08
CA ASP A 143 -12.95 -8.55 5.01
C ASP A 143 -13.00 -7.10 4.48
N HIS A 144 -14.19 -6.66 4.07
CA HIS A 144 -14.39 -5.32 3.50
C HIS A 144 -14.14 -4.20 4.52
N GLU A 145 -14.47 -4.40 5.79
CA GLU A 145 -14.19 -3.41 6.83
C GLU A 145 -12.69 -3.28 7.05
N LEU A 146 -11.97 -4.40 7.06
CA LEU A 146 -10.53 -4.41 7.15
C LEU A 146 -9.87 -3.77 5.92
N ILE A 147 -10.40 -3.97 4.70
CA ILE A 147 -9.95 -3.25 3.50
C ILE A 147 -10.07 -1.74 3.67
N HIS A 148 -11.18 -1.24 4.23
CA HIS A 148 -11.37 0.20 4.46
C HIS A 148 -10.34 0.75 5.45
N ARG A 149 -10.10 0.04 6.56
CA ARG A 149 -9.07 0.40 7.56
C ARG A 149 -7.66 0.39 6.95
N CYS A 150 -7.32 -0.66 6.19
CA CYS A 150 -6.06 -0.75 5.47
C CYS A 150 -5.89 0.38 4.46
N ARG A 151 -6.95 0.78 3.75
CA ARG A 151 -6.91 1.89 2.79
C ARG A 151 -6.63 3.22 3.47
N ALA A 152 -7.27 3.50 4.60
CA ALA A 152 -6.99 4.68 5.40
C ALA A 152 -5.53 4.66 5.92
N LEU A 153 -5.04 3.50 6.35
CA LEU A 153 -3.65 3.34 6.79
C LEU A 153 -2.65 3.59 5.65
N ASN A 154 -2.91 3.05 4.46
CA ASN A 154 -2.06 3.22 3.29
C ASN A 154 -1.97 4.69 2.86
N TRP A 155 -3.11 5.41 2.86
CA TRP A 155 -3.10 6.85 2.61
C TRP A 155 -2.36 7.63 3.71
N ALA A 156 -2.46 7.22 4.97
CA ALA A 156 -1.76 7.88 6.06
C ALA A 156 -0.24 7.69 5.95
N MET A 157 0.23 6.50 5.58
CA MET A 157 1.64 6.24 5.30
C MET A 157 2.14 7.04 4.10
N PHE A 158 1.39 7.01 2.99
CA PHE A 158 1.70 7.81 1.81
C PHE A 158 1.84 9.30 2.18
N SER A 159 0.85 9.85 2.89
CA SER A 159 0.84 11.25 3.32
C SER A 159 2.04 11.58 4.20
N ALA A 160 2.35 10.74 5.20
CA ALA A 160 3.52 10.92 6.06
C ALA A 160 4.83 11.04 5.25
N TRP A 161 4.97 10.26 4.18
CA TRP A 161 6.16 10.31 3.33
C TRP A 161 6.24 11.59 2.49
N ARG A 162 5.11 12.17 2.06
CA ARG A 162 5.07 13.46 1.33
C ARG A 162 5.54 14.65 2.18
N TRP A 163 5.45 14.52 3.50
CA TRP A 163 5.93 15.53 4.44
C TRP A 163 7.40 15.38 4.84
N ARG A 164 8.09 14.31 4.43
CA ARG A 164 9.55 14.16 4.66
C ARG A 164 10.30 15.33 4.04
N ARG A 165 11.26 15.89 4.77
CA ARG A 165 12.13 16.98 4.32
C ARG A 165 12.73 16.74 2.94
N ASP A 166 13.20 15.51 2.71
CA ASP A 166 13.92 15.12 1.50
C ASP A 166 13.04 14.39 0.46
N ASP A 167 11.70 14.53 0.55
CA ASP A 167 10.79 13.93 -0.45
C ASP A 167 10.99 14.58 -1.82
N GLN A 168 11.25 13.74 -2.83
CA GLN A 168 11.51 14.15 -4.21
C GLN A 168 10.34 13.81 -5.16
N MET A 169 9.17 13.47 -4.62
CA MET A 169 8.01 13.16 -5.46
C MET A 169 7.62 14.41 -6.29
N PRO A 170 7.35 14.24 -7.60
CA PRO A 170 6.78 15.32 -8.40
C PRO A 170 5.48 15.86 -7.78
N ASP A 171 5.22 17.15 -7.95
CA ASP A 171 4.02 17.82 -7.42
C ASP A 171 3.80 17.61 -5.91
N ARG A 172 4.88 17.58 -5.14
CA ARG A 172 4.87 17.34 -3.68
C ARG A 172 3.85 18.18 -2.92
N ASP A 173 3.73 19.48 -3.22
CA ASP A 173 2.79 20.35 -2.51
C ASP A 173 1.33 20.00 -2.78
N HIS A 174 1.00 19.55 -4.00
CA HIS A 174 -0.30 19.00 -4.29
C HIS A 174 -0.54 17.73 -3.47
N TRP A 175 0.40 16.77 -3.49
CA TRP A 175 0.25 15.50 -2.77
C TRP A 175 0.25 15.61 -1.25
N ARG A 176 0.86 16.66 -0.67
CA ARG A 176 0.76 16.95 0.76
C ARG A 176 -0.67 17.25 1.19
N ALA A 177 -1.37 18.09 0.42
CA ALA A 177 -2.76 18.44 0.67
C ALA A 177 -3.71 17.28 0.29
N GLU A 178 -3.54 16.74 -0.93
CA GLU A 178 -4.40 15.69 -1.47
C GLU A 178 -4.30 14.39 -0.67
N GLY A 179 -3.08 14.02 -0.24
CA GLY A 179 -2.88 12.86 0.63
C GLY A 179 -3.69 12.96 1.93
N LEU A 180 -3.63 14.11 2.62
CA LEU A 180 -4.40 14.34 3.84
C LEU A 180 -5.91 14.29 3.58
N ALA A 181 -6.38 14.83 2.44
CA ALA A 181 -7.78 14.74 2.04
C ALA A 181 -8.22 13.28 1.82
N HIS A 182 -7.38 12.47 1.17
CA HIS A 182 -7.64 11.03 1.00
C HIS A 182 -7.66 10.25 2.32
N VAL A 183 -6.79 10.58 3.29
CA VAL A 183 -6.85 9.97 4.63
C VAL A 183 -8.21 10.23 5.27
N ARG A 184 -8.66 11.49 5.26
CA ARG A 184 -9.96 11.89 5.84
C ARG A 184 -11.13 11.16 5.15
N ALA A 185 -11.15 11.19 3.81
CA ALA A 185 -12.18 10.51 3.03
C ALA A 185 -12.18 8.97 3.22
N ALA A 186 -11.02 8.36 3.47
CA ALA A 186 -10.93 6.93 3.76
C ALA A 186 -11.38 6.59 5.19
N LEU A 187 -11.08 7.46 6.17
CA LEU A 187 -11.56 7.30 7.55
C LEU A 187 -13.09 7.42 7.65
N ASP A 188 -13.71 8.33 6.90
CA ASP A 188 -15.17 8.47 6.85
C ASP A 188 -15.87 7.17 6.42
N ARG A 189 -15.17 6.30 5.68
CA ARG A 189 -15.66 4.99 5.23
C ARG A 189 -15.41 3.85 6.21
N CYS A 190 -14.58 4.04 7.23
CA CYS A 190 -14.27 3.02 8.23
C CYS A 190 -15.37 2.85 9.29
N GLY A 191 -16.38 3.74 9.32
CA GLY A 191 -17.37 3.80 10.41
C GLY A 191 -16.79 4.44 11.68
N PRO A 192 -17.61 4.70 12.71
CA PRO A 192 -17.12 5.20 13.99
C PRO A 192 -16.24 4.13 14.65
N VAL A 193 -15.05 4.55 15.11
CA VAL A 193 -14.11 3.76 15.92
C VAL A 193 -14.56 3.74 17.37
#